data_AF-A0A7C2WV51-F1
#
_entry.id   AF-A0A7C2WV51-F1
#
_cell.length_a   1.000
_cell.length_b   1.000
_cell.length_c   1.000
_cell.angle_alpha   90.00
_cell.angle_beta   90.00
_cell.angle_gamma   90.00
#
_symmetry.space_group_name_H-M   'P 1'
#
loop_
_entity.id
_entity.type
_entity.pdbx_description
1 polymer ?
#
loop_
_entity_poly.entity_id
_entity_poly.type
_entity_poly.pdbx_seq_one_letter_code
_entity_poly.pdbx_strand_id
1 'polypeptide(L)'
;VISKIFTVTNIYRLITSDRVGFGDEGFAFTSITSQPVIRDGVASFDDFRLESPSIQMSAVGHYRLNEAIVDAVVVIQPLETVDRIINLIPIVNWILLGKEKRLVVIGAKIKGDISDPEVTITPLDTIAKPVTGILLRTLRLPVDVIISPGKIIPGVN
;
A
#
# COMPACT_ATOMS: atom_id res chain seq x y z
N VAL A 1 22.14 19.88 -0.86
CA VAL A 1 21.51 19.32 -2.08
C VAL A 1 22.19 18.00 -2.49
N ILE A 2 22.57 17.14 -1.52
CA ILE A 2 23.16 15.79 -1.75
C ILE A 2 22.37 14.71 -0.98
N SER A 3 21.27 15.04 -0.31
CA SER A 3 20.49 14.09 0.52
C SER A 3 19.29 13.43 -0.17
N LYS A 4 19.15 13.53 -1.50
CA LYS A 4 18.07 12.85 -2.26
C LYS A 4 18.50 11.56 -2.97
N ILE A 5 19.76 11.18 -2.87
CA ILE A 5 20.32 10.01 -3.57
C ILE A 5 20.18 8.71 -2.76
N PHE A 6 19.71 8.76 -1.51
CA PHE A 6 19.58 7.57 -0.64
C PHE A 6 18.13 7.12 -0.33
N THR A 7 17.12 7.57 -1.09
CA THR A 7 15.73 7.23 -0.74
C THR A 7 15.25 5.92 -1.39
N VAL A 8 15.75 5.55 -2.58
CA VAL A 8 15.27 4.35 -3.30
C VAL A 8 15.96 3.07 -2.78
N THR A 9 17.25 3.12 -2.46
CA THR A 9 18.04 1.94 -2.03
C THR A 9 17.68 1.43 -0.64
N ASN A 10 17.05 2.24 0.20
CA ASN A 10 16.66 1.83 1.56
C ASN A 10 15.29 1.16 1.61
N ILE A 11 14.43 1.34 0.61
CA ILE A 11 13.09 0.73 0.59
C ILE A 11 13.20 -0.75 0.19
N TYR A 12 14.03 -1.08 -0.79
CA TYR A 12 14.33 -2.48 -1.10
C TYR A 12 14.80 -3.19 0.16
N ARG A 13 15.73 -2.63 0.94
CA ARG A 13 16.20 -3.20 2.23
C ARG A 13 15.18 -3.23 3.37
N LEU A 14 14.11 -2.46 3.27
CA LEU A 14 13.02 -2.40 4.25
C LEU A 14 11.96 -3.46 3.94
N ILE A 15 11.67 -3.60 2.65
CA ILE A 15 10.93 -4.73 2.09
C ILE A 15 11.80 -5.95 2.37
N THR A 16 12.92 -6.20 1.69
CA THR A 16 13.94 -7.26 1.94
C THR A 16 14.65 -7.26 3.31
N SER A 17 14.10 -6.61 4.33
CA SER A 17 14.58 -6.79 5.69
C SER A 17 14.08 -8.11 6.25
N ASP A 18 14.99 -8.93 6.78
CA ASP A 18 14.66 -10.10 7.61
C ASP A 18 13.71 -9.77 8.78
N ARG A 19 13.64 -8.49 9.16
CA ARG A 19 12.77 -7.99 10.25
C ARG A 19 11.33 -7.75 9.85
N VAL A 20 11.02 -7.64 8.55
CA VAL A 20 9.66 -7.50 8.01
C VAL A 20 9.22 -8.79 7.28
N GLY A 21 10.13 -9.75 7.14
CA GLY A 21 9.84 -11.11 6.66
C GLY A 21 10.14 -11.33 5.18
N PHE A 22 10.95 -10.48 4.56
CA PHE A 22 11.42 -10.66 3.19
C PHE A 22 12.92 -11.00 3.26
N GLY A 23 13.25 -12.24 3.61
CA GLY A 23 14.63 -12.72 3.55
C GLY A 23 14.94 -13.36 2.19
N ASP A 24 16.13 -13.96 2.07
CA ASP A 24 16.55 -14.73 0.89
C ASP A 24 15.64 -15.96 0.60
N GLU A 25 14.77 -16.33 1.54
CA GLU A 25 13.81 -17.44 1.45
C GLU A 25 12.42 -17.05 0.91
N GLY A 26 12.23 -15.77 0.52
CA GLY A 26 10.97 -15.23 0.02
C GLY A 26 10.18 -14.45 1.08
N PHE A 27 8.94 -14.07 0.74
CA PHE A 27 8.05 -13.32 1.64
C PHE A 27 6.94 -14.22 2.19
N ALA A 28 6.84 -14.35 3.51
CA ALA A 28 5.74 -15.08 4.14
C ALA A 28 4.42 -14.34 3.94
N PHE A 29 3.41 -15.00 3.38
CA PHE A 29 2.06 -14.49 3.23
C PHE A 29 1.02 -15.53 3.63
N THR A 30 -0.15 -15.06 4.04
CA THR A 30 -1.32 -15.89 4.37
C THR A 30 -2.22 -16.06 3.15
N SER A 31 -2.47 -14.99 2.40
CA SER A 31 -3.30 -15.05 1.20
C SER A 31 -2.93 -13.97 0.19
N ILE A 32 -3.17 -14.26 -1.10
CA ILE A 32 -3.17 -13.29 -2.19
C ILE A 32 -4.46 -13.53 -2.97
N THR A 33 -5.27 -12.48 -3.17
CA THR A 33 -6.53 -12.56 -3.91
C THR A 33 -6.67 -11.40 -4.88
N SER A 34 -7.20 -11.67 -6.07
CA SER A 34 -7.62 -10.65 -7.04
C SER A 34 -8.54 -11.30 -8.09
N GLN A 35 -9.42 -10.52 -8.69
CA GLN A 35 -10.27 -10.90 -9.82
C GLN A 35 -9.96 -9.99 -11.02
N PRO A 36 -8.80 -10.18 -11.69
CA PRO A 36 -8.41 -9.31 -12.78
C PRO A 36 -9.31 -9.50 -14.00
N VAL A 37 -9.65 -8.38 -14.65
CA VAL A 37 -10.30 -8.38 -15.96
C VAL A 37 -9.21 -8.33 -17.03
N ILE A 38 -9.16 -9.36 -17.88
CA ILE A 38 -8.18 -9.46 -18.95
C ILE A 38 -8.81 -9.08 -20.29
N ARG A 39 -8.25 -8.09 -20.97
CA ARG A 39 -8.63 -7.68 -22.34
C ARG A 39 -7.39 -7.28 -23.11
N ASP A 40 -7.26 -7.76 -24.35
CA ASP A 40 -6.18 -7.38 -25.27
C ASP A 40 -4.77 -7.48 -24.67
N GLY A 41 -4.51 -8.53 -23.87
CA GLY A 41 -3.22 -8.73 -23.22
C GLY A 41 -2.95 -7.80 -22.02
N VAL A 42 -3.97 -7.08 -21.53
CA VAL A 42 -3.88 -6.26 -20.32
C VAL A 42 -4.77 -6.84 -19.23
N ALA A 43 -4.16 -7.24 -18.11
CA ALA A 43 -4.87 -7.62 -16.90
C ALA A 43 -5.06 -6.38 -16.02
N SER A 44 -6.30 -5.93 -15.84
CA SER A 44 -6.64 -4.81 -14.96
C SER A 44 -7.22 -5.33 -13.65
N PHE A 45 -6.79 -4.79 -12.52
CA PHE A 45 -7.23 -5.20 -11.20
C PHE A 45 -7.52 -3.98 -10.32
N ASP A 46 -8.58 -4.08 -9.53
CA ASP A 46 -8.99 -3.07 -8.55
C ASP A 46 -9.32 -3.67 -7.17
N ASP A 47 -9.11 -4.98 -7.00
CA ASP A 47 -9.40 -5.73 -5.79
C ASP A 47 -8.20 -6.52 -5.27
N PHE A 48 -7.01 -6.26 -5.83
CA PHE A 48 -5.81 -6.99 -5.44
C PHE A 48 -5.55 -6.79 -3.95
N ARG A 49 -5.32 -7.91 -3.26
CA ARG A 49 -5.07 -7.96 -1.84
C ARG A 49 -4.02 -9.01 -1.53
N LEU A 50 -3.08 -8.63 -0.68
CA LEU A 50 -2.14 -9.53 -0.04
C LEU A 50 -2.30 -9.40 1.48
N GLU A 51 -2.42 -10.53 2.16
CA GLU A 51 -2.42 -10.62 3.62
C GLU A 51 -1.18 -11.37 4.09
N SER A 52 -0.48 -10.83 5.09
CA SER A 52 0.56 -11.53 5.82
C SER A 52 0.54 -11.20 7.31
N PRO A 53 1.32 -11.93 8.14
CA PRO A 53 1.46 -11.60 9.56
C PRO A 53 2.09 -10.22 9.81
N SER A 54 2.89 -9.71 8.88
CA SER A 54 3.66 -8.47 9.03
C SER A 54 3.01 -7.27 8.33
N ILE A 55 2.33 -7.49 7.20
CA ILE A 55 1.72 -6.42 6.40
C ILE A 55 0.38 -6.85 5.81
N GLN A 56 -0.45 -5.87 5.50
CA GLN A 56 -1.52 -6.00 4.52
C GLN A 56 -1.26 -5.05 3.36
N MET A 57 -1.57 -5.48 2.15
CA MET A 57 -1.38 -4.68 0.94
C MET A 57 -2.62 -4.76 0.06
N SER A 58 -2.95 -3.64 -0.56
CA SER A 58 -3.92 -3.58 -1.65
C SER A 58 -3.33 -2.84 -2.85
N ALA A 59 -3.76 -3.21 -4.05
CA ALA A 59 -3.32 -2.58 -5.27
C ALA A 59 -4.46 -2.36 -6.28
N VAL A 60 -4.34 -1.28 -7.05
CA VAL A 60 -5.19 -0.97 -8.20
C VAL A 60 -4.26 -0.63 -9.36
N GLY A 61 -4.46 -1.24 -10.51
CA GLY A 61 -3.58 -1.01 -11.64
C GLY A 61 -3.82 -1.95 -12.80
N HIS A 62 -2.82 -2.04 -13.65
CA HIS A 62 -2.81 -2.95 -14.78
C HIS A 62 -1.44 -3.57 -14.99
N TYR A 63 -1.47 -4.76 -15.59
CA TYR A 63 -0.31 -5.52 -16.00
C TYR A 63 -0.44 -5.89 -17.47
N ARG A 64 0.54 -5.47 -18.28
CA ARG A 64 0.63 -5.85 -19.70
C ARG A 64 1.36 -7.18 -19.82
N LEU A 65 0.59 -8.24 -20.09
CA LEU A 65 1.04 -9.63 -20.07
C LEU A 65 2.21 -9.90 -21.03
N ASN A 66 2.14 -9.33 -22.23
CA ASN A 66 3.15 -9.55 -23.27
C ASN A 66 4.46 -8.78 -23.04
N GLU A 67 4.36 -7.61 -22.39
CA GLU A 67 5.51 -6.73 -22.13
C GLU A 67 6.12 -6.96 -20.74
N ALA A 68 5.44 -7.75 -19.89
CA ALA A 68 5.75 -7.87 -18.47
C ALA A 68 5.81 -6.53 -17.73
N ILE A 69 5.05 -5.52 -18.18
CA ILE A 69 5.04 -4.18 -17.58
C ILE A 69 3.86 -4.01 -16.63
N VAL A 70 4.16 -3.56 -15.42
CA VAL A 70 3.18 -3.13 -14.41
C VAL A 70 3.06 -1.60 -14.39
N ASP A 71 1.85 -1.12 -14.16
CA ASP A 71 1.58 0.26 -13.73
C ASP A 71 0.45 0.21 -12.69
N ALA A 72 0.83 0.38 -11.43
CA ALA A 72 -0.06 0.18 -10.30
C ALA A 72 0.17 1.21 -9.20
N VAL A 73 -0.92 1.49 -8.48
CA VAL A 73 -0.89 2.18 -7.21
C VAL A 73 -1.12 1.14 -6.13
N VAL A 74 -0.23 1.11 -5.14
CA VAL A 74 -0.29 0.20 -4.01
C VAL A 74 -0.40 0.96 -2.71
N VAL A 75 -1.08 0.33 -1.77
CA VAL A 75 -1.19 0.80 -0.39
C VAL A 75 -0.80 -0.35 0.53
N ILE A 76 0.14 -0.06 1.43
CA ILE A 76 0.70 -1.02 2.38
C ILE A 76 0.39 -0.52 3.79
N GLN A 77 -0.17 -1.41 4.59
CA GLN A 77 -0.38 -1.24 6.02
C GLN A 77 0.54 -2.22 6.75
N PRO A 78 1.61 -1.74 7.38
CA PRO A 78 2.36 -2.56 8.32
C PRO A 78 1.52 -2.88 9.56
N LEU A 79 1.67 -4.08 10.10
CA LEU A 79 1.00 -4.54 11.34
C LEU A 79 1.89 -4.38 12.58
N GLU A 80 3.16 -4.01 12.39
CA GLU A 80 4.13 -3.66 13.43
C GLU A 80 3.80 -2.35 14.15
N THR A 81 4.43 -2.12 15.31
CA THR A 81 4.20 -0.92 16.12
C THR A 81 4.58 0.36 15.37
N VAL A 82 3.69 1.34 15.46
CA VAL A 82 3.79 2.69 14.89
C VAL A 82 5.19 3.31 15.01
N ASP A 83 5.78 3.28 16.22
CA ASP A 83 7.07 3.92 16.52
C ASP A 83 8.25 3.36 15.71
N ARG A 84 8.15 2.11 15.26
CA ARG A 84 9.19 1.44 14.48
C ARG A 84 9.21 1.88 13.01
N ILE A 85 8.05 2.25 12.46
CA ILE A 85 7.86 2.53 11.03
C ILE A 85 8.20 3.99 10.70
N ILE A 86 7.89 4.94 11.60
CA ILE A 86 8.13 6.38 11.39
C ILE A 86 9.61 6.66 11.14
N ASN A 87 10.49 5.98 11.85
CA ASN A 87 11.95 6.17 11.73
C ASN A 87 12.53 5.66 10.40
N LEU A 88 11.75 4.84 9.68
CA LEU A 88 12.18 4.14 8.47
C LEU A 88 11.63 4.79 7.20
N ILE A 89 10.43 5.37 7.28
CA ILE A 89 9.73 5.96 6.14
C ILE A 89 9.29 7.37 6.52
N PRO A 90 9.99 8.43 6.05
CA PRO A 90 9.68 9.81 6.43
C PRO A 90 8.34 10.31 5.84
N ILE A 91 7.80 9.62 4.85
CA ILE A 91 6.53 9.95 4.18
C ILE A 91 5.51 8.87 4.51
N VAL A 92 4.72 9.10 5.55
CA VAL A 92 3.63 8.21 6.00
C VAL A 92 2.32 8.96 6.11
N ASN A 93 1.22 8.32 5.72
CA ASN A 93 -0.12 8.84 5.94
C ASN A 93 -0.72 8.20 7.18
N TRP A 94 -1.21 9.03 8.09
CA TRP A 94 -1.94 8.60 9.28
C TRP A 94 -3.42 8.53 8.98
N ILE A 95 -4.01 7.38 9.28
CA ILE A 95 -5.44 7.19 9.24
C ILE A 95 -5.95 7.10 10.69
N LEU A 96 -6.83 8.01 11.09
CA LEU A 96 -7.42 8.01 12.43
C LEU A 96 -8.64 7.09 12.46
N LEU A 97 -8.59 6.04 13.27
CA LEU A 97 -9.65 5.03 13.44
C LEU A 97 -10.42 5.27 14.75
N GLY A 98 -10.94 6.48 14.93
CA GLY A 98 -11.61 6.90 16.17
C GLY A 98 -10.68 7.66 17.13
N LYS A 99 -11.10 7.82 18.40
CA LYS A 99 -10.45 8.76 19.35
C LYS A 99 -9.01 8.41 19.72
N GLU A 100 -8.61 7.14 19.67
CA GLU A 100 -7.29 6.70 20.18
C GLU A 100 -6.51 5.79 19.21
N LYS A 101 -7.10 5.36 18.10
CA LYS A 101 -6.43 4.45 17.17
C LYS A 101 -5.89 5.21 15.97
N ARG A 102 -4.59 5.10 15.75
CA ARG A 102 -3.88 5.59 14.58
C ARG A 102 -3.38 4.42 13.78
N LEU A 103 -3.65 4.44 12.49
CA LEU A 103 -3.17 3.47 11.53
C LEU A 103 -2.14 4.13 10.62
N VAL A 104 -1.03 3.45 10.38
CA VAL A 104 -0.02 3.86 9.41
C VAL A 104 -0.34 3.22 8.08
N VAL A 105 -0.37 4.05 7.04
CA VAL A 105 -0.56 3.59 5.66
C VAL A 105 0.49 4.26 4.77
N ILE A 106 1.12 3.45 3.91
CA ILE A 106 2.15 3.87 2.98
C ILE A 106 1.62 3.68 1.56
N GLY A 107 1.56 4.76 0.79
CA GLY A 107 1.21 4.72 -0.62
C GLY A 107 2.47 4.63 -1.49
N ALA A 108 2.41 3.86 -2.58
CA ALA A 108 3.46 3.84 -3.58
C ALA A 108 2.89 3.66 -4.99
N LYS A 109 3.63 4.16 -5.98
CA LYS A 109 3.42 3.87 -7.40
C LYS A 109 4.49 2.89 -7.85
N ILE A 110 4.08 1.87 -8.59
CA ILE A 110 4.93 0.84 -9.16
C ILE A 110 4.78 0.92 -10.68
N LYS A 111 5.88 1.12 -11.40
CA LYS A 111 5.87 1.23 -12.87
C LYS A 111 7.08 0.53 -13.48
N GLY A 112 6.91 -0.11 -14.63
CA GLY A 112 8.00 -0.70 -15.40
C GLY A 112 7.95 -2.23 -15.45
N ASP A 113 9.07 -2.86 -15.81
CA ASP A 113 9.18 -4.31 -15.89
C ASP A 113 8.92 -4.94 -14.51
N ILE A 114 8.10 -5.98 -14.44
CA ILE A 114 7.73 -6.62 -13.17
C ILE A 114 8.90 -7.28 -12.44
N SER A 115 9.99 -7.60 -13.16
CA SER A 115 11.22 -8.15 -12.58
C SER A 115 12.11 -7.08 -11.92
N ASP A 116 12.00 -5.82 -12.37
CA ASP A 116 12.73 -4.67 -11.81
C ASP A 116 11.92 -3.36 -11.96
N PRO A 117 10.81 -3.20 -11.23
CA PRO A 117 9.94 -2.05 -11.39
C PRO A 117 10.48 -0.84 -10.61
N GLU A 118 10.25 0.36 -11.14
CA GLU A 118 10.44 1.59 -10.41
C GLU A 118 9.34 1.74 -9.34
N VAL A 119 9.77 1.93 -8.08
CA VAL A 119 8.86 2.13 -6.94
C VAL A 119 9.04 3.53 -6.37
N THR A 120 7.97 4.33 -6.39
CA THR A 120 7.95 5.70 -5.86
C THR A 120 6.96 5.85 -4.72
N ILE A 121 7.44 6.15 -3.52
CA ILE A 121 6.58 6.48 -2.36
C ILE A 121 5.78 7.75 -2.67
N THR A 122 4.47 7.65 -2.50
CA THR A 122 3.52 8.67 -2.93
C THR A 122 2.54 8.94 -1.80
N PRO A 123 2.44 10.19 -1.30
CA PRO A 123 1.42 10.57 -0.33
C PRO A 123 0.00 10.25 -0.83
N LEU A 124 -0.86 9.67 0.03
CA LEU A 124 -2.20 9.22 -0.35
C LEU A 124 -3.12 10.32 -0.88
N ASP A 125 -2.91 11.56 -0.45
CA ASP A 125 -3.66 12.74 -0.90
C ASP A 125 -3.32 13.17 -2.33
N THR A 126 -2.19 12.70 -2.88
CA THR A 126 -1.82 12.89 -4.29
C THR A 126 -2.36 11.78 -5.21
N ILE A 127 -2.86 10.69 -4.64
CA ILE A 127 -3.55 9.63 -5.37
C ILE A 127 -5.02 10.04 -5.57
N ALA A 128 -5.58 9.71 -6.73
CA ALA A 128 -6.98 10.04 -7.03
C ALA A 128 -7.92 9.45 -5.96
N LYS A 129 -8.80 10.28 -5.39
CA LYS A 129 -9.70 9.90 -4.29
C LYS A 129 -10.49 8.59 -4.53
N PRO A 130 -11.05 8.31 -5.72
CA PRO A 130 -11.73 7.04 -5.99
C PRO A 130 -10.79 5.83 -5.82
N VAL A 131 -9.56 5.93 -6.32
CA VAL A 131 -8.54 4.88 -6.23
C VAL A 131 -8.13 4.65 -4.78
N THR A 132 -7.85 5.72 -4.03
CA THR A 132 -7.56 5.63 -2.59
C THR A 132 -8.72 4.98 -1.83
N GLY A 133 -9.97 5.32 -2.14
CA GLY A 133 -11.14 4.73 -1.51
C GLY A 133 -11.30 3.22 -1.77
N ILE A 134 -10.94 2.75 -2.97
CA ILE A 134 -10.91 1.32 -3.31
C ILE A 134 -9.84 0.61 -2.47
N LEU A 135 -8.59 1.11 -2.52
CA LEU A 135 -7.45 0.52 -1.83
C LEU A 135 -7.69 0.36 -0.32
N LEU A 136 -8.20 1.40 0.34
CA LEU A 136 -8.49 1.37 1.77
C LEU A 136 -9.63 0.41 2.12
N ARG A 137 -10.66 0.30 1.27
CA ARG A 137 -11.76 -0.66 1.46
C ARG A 137 -11.29 -2.09 1.30
N THR A 138 -10.44 -2.36 0.32
CA THR A 138 -9.89 -3.70 0.05
C THR A 138 -9.03 -4.19 1.22
N LEU A 139 -8.33 -3.29 1.91
CA LEU A 139 -7.65 -3.61 3.17
C LEU A 139 -8.61 -3.90 4.35
N ARG A 140 -9.93 -3.85 4.14
CA ARG A 140 -10.97 -3.97 5.17
C ARG A 140 -10.76 -2.99 6.33
N LEU A 141 -10.12 -1.86 6.04
CA LEU A 141 -10.03 -0.77 6.98
C LEU A 141 -11.42 -0.16 7.13
N PRO A 142 -11.81 0.33 8.32
CA PRO A 142 -13.13 0.91 8.52
C PRO A 142 -13.23 2.27 7.80
N VAL A 143 -13.49 2.23 6.49
CA VAL A 143 -13.53 3.37 5.56
C VAL A 143 -14.51 4.45 6.02
N ASP A 144 -15.60 4.06 6.67
CA ASP A 144 -16.64 4.97 7.16
C ASP A 144 -16.13 5.92 8.26
N VAL A 145 -15.14 5.49 9.05
CA VAL A 145 -14.46 6.36 10.04
C VAL A 145 -13.45 7.30 9.37
N ILE A 146 -12.91 6.88 8.22
CA ILE A 146 -11.77 7.49 7.54
C ILE A 146 -12.20 8.65 6.61
N ILE A 147 -13.33 8.49 5.93
CA ILE A 147 -13.81 9.44 4.90
C ILE A 147 -14.84 10.44 5.46
N SER A 148 -15.42 10.19 6.64
CA SER A 148 -16.38 11.10 7.28
C SER A 148 -16.37 11.02 8.81
N PRO A 149 -15.38 11.65 9.48
CA PRO A 149 -15.34 11.70 10.95
C PRO A 149 -16.60 12.30 11.59
N GLY A 150 -17.31 13.17 10.87
CA GLY A 150 -18.47 13.92 11.37
C GLY A 150 -19.83 13.22 11.30
N LYS A 151 -19.94 12.00 10.74
CA LYS A 151 -21.25 11.31 10.57
C LYS A 151 -21.49 10.12 11.51
N ILE A 152 -20.53 9.80 12.39
CA ILE A 152 -20.63 8.64 13.31
C ILE A 152 -20.56 9.07 14.78
N ILE A 153 -21.05 10.26 15.11
CA ILE A 153 -21.40 10.59 16.49
C ILE A 153 -22.93 10.56 16.59
N PRO A 154 -23.56 9.41 16.92
CA PRO A 154 -24.90 9.44 17.45
C PRO A 154 -24.84 10.10 18.82
N GLY A 155 -25.24 11.37 18.91
CA GLY A 155 -25.41 12.06 20.20
C GLY A 155 -24.73 13.41 20.39
N VAL A 156 -24.48 14.20 19.34
CA VAL A 156 -24.31 15.65 19.52
C VAL A 156 -25.27 16.35 18.57
N ASN A 157 -26.25 17.04 19.17
CA ASN A 157 -27.27 17.87 18.52
C ASN A 157 -26.66 18.95 17.62
#